data_AF-A0A2I3SED8-F1
#
_entry.id   AF-A0A2I3SED8-F1
#
_cell.length_a   1.000
_cell.length_b   1.000
_cell.length_c   1.000
_cell.angle_alpha   90.00
_cell.angle_beta   90.00
_cell.angle_gamma   90.00
#
_symmetry.space_group_name_H-M   'P 1'
#
loop_
_entity.id
_entity.type
_entity.pdbx_description
1 polymer ?
#
loop_
_entity_poly.entity_id
_entity_poly.type
_entity_poly.pdbx_seq_one_letter_code
_entity_poly.pdbx_strand_id
1 'polypeptide(L)'
;MSSPQAPEDGQGCGDRGDPPGDLRSVLVTTVLNLEPLDEDLFRGRHYWVPAKRLFGGQIVGQALVAAAKSVSEDVHVHSLHCYFVRAGDPKVPVLYQVERTRTGSSFSVRSVKAVQHGKPIFICQASFQQAQPSPMQHQFSMPTVPPPEELLDCETLIDQYLRDPNLQKRYPLALNRIAAQEVPIEIKPVNPSPLSQLQRMEPKQMFWVRARGYIGPELESPGAQG
;
A
#
# COMPACT_ATOMS: atom_id res chain seq x y z
N MET A 1 -45.74 48.95 16.36
CA MET A 1 -45.85 48.51 17.78
C MET A 1 -46.83 47.34 17.76
N SER A 2 -46.56 46.11 18.15
CA SER A 2 -45.41 45.42 18.73
C SER A 2 -45.59 43.91 18.44
N SER A 3 -44.46 43.18 18.45
CA SER A 3 -44.15 41.74 18.39
C SER A 3 -45.27 40.68 18.54
N PRO A 4 -45.12 39.48 17.94
CA PRO A 4 -44.18 38.42 18.42
C PRO A 4 -43.37 37.83 17.23
N GLN A 5 -42.30 37.03 17.33
CA GLN A 5 -41.97 35.90 18.20
C GLN A 5 -40.51 35.49 17.86
N ALA A 6 -39.69 35.10 18.85
CA ALA A 6 -38.42 34.40 18.61
C ALA A 6 -38.63 32.88 18.74
N PRO A 7 -37.85 32.07 18.01
CA PRO A 7 -37.19 30.96 18.68
C PRO A 7 -35.71 30.81 18.29
N GLU A 8 -34.91 30.75 19.35
CA GLU A 8 -33.70 29.93 19.57
C GLU A 8 -32.88 29.49 18.34
N ASP A 9 -31.74 30.15 18.16
CA ASP A 9 -30.61 29.65 17.36
C ASP A 9 -30.02 28.40 18.02
N GLY A 10 -30.49 27.23 17.58
CA GLY A 10 -29.81 25.97 17.79
C GLY A 10 -28.50 25.94 16.99
N GLN A 11 -27.37 25.98 17.69
CA GLN A 11 -26.06 25.62 17.17
C GLN A 11 -26.09 24.17 16.66
N GLY A 12 -26.42 24.00 15.38
CA GLY A 12 -26.22 22.77 14.63
C GLY A 12 -24.74 22.61 14.31
N CYS A 13 -24.11 21.70 15.05
CA CYS A 13 -22.77 21.19 14.84
C CYS A 13 -22.55 20.92 13.33
N GLY A 14 -21.74 21.77 12.69
CA GLY A 14 -21.29 21.53 11.34
C GLY A 14 -20.51 20.22 11.31
N ASP A 15 -21.04 19.27 10.55
CA ASP A 15 -20.34 18.10 10.03
C ASP A 15 -19.12 18.61 9.24
N ARG A 16 -18.01 18.83 9.94
CA ARG A 16 -16.71 19.01 9.31
C ARG A 16 -16.28 17.63 8.85
N GLY A 17 -16.75 17.26 7.66
CA GLY A 17 -16.08 16.28 6.84
C GLY A 17 -14.65 16.78 6.64
N ASP A 18 -13.73 16.30 7.47
CA ASP A 18 -12.30 16.49 7.24
C ASP A 18 -12.01 16.02 5.82
N PRO A 19 -11.31 16.82 5.00
CA PRO A 19 -10.93 16.39 3.66
C PRO A 19 -10.16 15.07 3.79
N PRO A 20 -10.36 14.11 2.86
CA PRO A 20 -9.62 12.86 2.87
C PRO A 20 -8.13 13.19 2.98
N GLY A 21 -7.51 12.80 4.09
CA GLY A 21 -6.17 13.25 4.47
C GLY A 21 -5.20 13.10 3.30
N ASP A 22 -4.28 14.06 3.13
CA ASP A 22 -3.30 14.08 2.05
C ASP A 22 -2.30 12.92 2.20
N LEU A 23 -2.77 11.74 1.79
CA LEU A 23 -2.06 10.48 1.90
C LEU A 23 -0.85 10.47 0.97
N ARG A 24 -0.92 11.18 -0.17
CA ARG A 24 0.21 11.40 -1.06
C ARG A 24 1.37 12.03 -0.30
N SER A 25 1.12 13.12 0.42
CA SER A 25 2.17 13.77 1.21
C SER A 25 2.73 12.82 2.26
N VAL A 26 1.89 12.07 2.98
CA VAL A 26 2.36 11.08 3.96
C VAL A 26 3.24 10.01 3.28
N LEU A 27 2.79 9.41 2.18
CA LEU A 27 3.52 8.36 1.46
C LEU A 27 4.89 8.87 0.99
N VAL A 28 4.93 10.06 0.38
CA VAL A 28 6.16 10.64 -0.20
C VAL A 28 7.13 11.13 0.88
N THR A 29 6.63 11.66 2.00
CA THR A 29 7.48 12.22 3.07
C THR A 29 7.90 11.19 4.11
N THR A 30 7.17 10.08 4.24
CA THR A 30 7.44 9.06 5.28
C THR A 30 7.70 7.67 4.70
N VAL A 31 6.66 6.99 4.19
CA VAL A 31 6.71 5.54 3.92
C VAL A 31 7.66 5.20 2.76
N LEU A 32 7.61 5.98 1.69
CA LEU A 32 8.40 5.80 0.48
C LEU A 32 9.55 6.80 0.38
N ASN A 33 9.74 7.64 1.40
CA ASN A 33 10.82 8.61 1.43
C ASN A 33 12.17 7.89 1.56
N LEU A 34 13.07 8.23 0.66
CA LEU A 34 14.43 7.72 0.62
C LEU A 34 15.40 8.89 0.60
N GLU A 35 16.27 8.91 1.61
CA GLU A 35 17.37 9.84 1.72
C GLU A 35 18.48 9.42 0.74
N PRO A 36 18.87 10.26 -0.23
CA PRO A 36 20.02 9.98 -1.08
C PRO A 36 21.30 10.10 -0.25
N LEU A 37 22.19 9.12 -0.36
CA LEU A 37 23.51 9.14 0.28
C LEU A 37 24.63 9.38 -0.73
N ASP A 38 24.48 8.81 -1.93
CA ASP A 38 25.42 8.93 -3.06
C ASP A 38 24.67 8.60 -4.37
N GLU A 39 25.35 8.64 -5.51
CA GLU A 39 24.82 8.13 -6.77
C GLU A 39 24.39 6.66 -6.60
N ASP A 40 23.14 6.37 -6.98
CA ASP A 40 22.55 5.03 -6.91
C ASP A 40 22.55 4.39 -5.51
N LEU A 41 22.74 5.19 -4.44
CA LEU A 41 22.72 4.74 -3.04
C LEU A 41 21.74 5.56 -2.20
N PHE A 42 20.79 4.86 -1.59
CA PHE A 42 19.71 5.47 -0.81
C PHE A 42 19.54 4.85 0.57
N ARG A 43 18.99 5.60 1.53
CA ARG A 43 18.69 5.15 2.89
C ARG A 43 17.21 5.33 3.22
N GLY A 44 16.57 4.23 3.65
CA GLY A 44 15.25 4.26 4.30
C GLY A 44 15.40 4.37 5.83
N ARG A 45 14.46 5.06 6.49
CA ARG A 45 14.49 5.24 7.97
C ARG A 45 13.15 4.95 8.65
N HIS A 46 12.04 5.35 8.02
CA HIS A 46 10.72 5.21 8.61
C HIS A 46 10.11 3.89 8.16
N TYR A 47 9.94 2.95 9.08
CA TYR A 47 9.36 1.64 8.78
C TYR A 47 8.03 1.46 9.47
N TRP A 48 7.06 0.93 8.74
CA TRP A 48 5.84 0.41 9.33
C TRP A 48 6.11 -1.01 9.83
N VAL A 49 5.88 -1.21 11.14
CA VAL A 49 6.32 -2.41 11.88
C VAL A 49 5.10 -3.03 12.57
N PRO A 50 4.14 -3.57 11.79
CA PRO A 50 2.93 -4.19 12.37
C PRO A 50 3.24 -5.47 13.16
N ALA A 51 4.39 -6.10 12.86
CA ALA A 51 4.95 -7.24 13.58
C ALA A 51 6.40 -6.94 13.98
N LYS A 52 7.08 -7.82 14.72
CA LYS A 52 8.50 -7.64 15.14
C LYS A 52 9.53 -7.61 13.98
N ARG A 53 9.11 -7.37 12.73
CA ARG A 53 9.90 -7.44 11.50
C ARG A 53 9.49 -6.33 10.53
N LEU A 54 10.39 -5.95 9.63
CA LEU A 54 10.09 -5.04 8.53
C LEU A 54 8.94 -5.57 7.66
N PHE A 55 8.02 -4.68 7.28
CA PHE A 55 6.95 -5.03 6.37
C PHE A 55 7.49 -5.19 4.93
N GLY A 56 7.31 -6.37 4.35
CA GLY A 56 7.88 -6.71 3.04
C GLY A 56 7.40 -5.78 1.91
N GLY A 57 6.13 -5.38 1.91
CA GLY A 57 5.58 -4.46 0.91
C GLY A 57 6.27 -3.10 0.92
N GLN A 58 6.70 -2.61 2.09
CA GLN A 58 7.44 -1.36 2.17
C GLN A 58 8.85 -1.48 1.59
N ILE A 59 9.54 -2.60 1.84
CA ILE A 59 10.88 -2.85 1.27
C ILE A 59 10.81 -2.93 -0.25
N VAL A 60 9.78 -3.59 -0.80
CA VAL A 60 9.53 -3.63 -2.25
C VAL A 60 9.27 -2.22 -2.79
N GLY A 61 8.37 -1.46 -2.15
CA GLY A 61 8.04 -0.10 -2.58
C GLY A 61 9.25 0.84 -2.56
N GLN A 62 10.02 0.85 -1.47
CA GLN A 62 11.24 1.65 -1.37
C GLN A 62 12.31 1.21 -2.39
N ALA A 63 12.52 -0.09 -2.59
CA ALA A 63 13.46 -0.58 -3.61
C ALA A 63 13.06 -0.14 -5.01
N LEU A 64 11.76 -0.15 -5.32
CA LEU A 64 11.24 0.34 -6.60
C LEU A 64 11.42 1.86 -6.75
N VAL A 65 11.22 2.64 -5.69
CA VAL A 65 11.52 4.08 -5.69
C VAL A 65 13.01 4.35 -5.93
N ALA A 66 13.90 3.60 -5.27
CA ALA A 66 15.34 3.71 -5.50
C ALA A 66 15.70 3.42 -6.97
N ALA A 67 15.13 2.35 -7.55
CA ALA A 67 15.31 2.03 -8.97
C ALA A 67 14.76 3.15 -9.88
N ALA A 68 13.56 3.65 -9.61
CA ALA A 68 12.91 4.70 -10.39
C ALA A 68 13.71 6.02 -10.39
N LYS A 69 14.38 6.37 -9.27
CA LYS A 69 15.27 7.54 -9.18
C LYS A 69 16.53 7.43 -10.06
N SER A 70 16.86 6.24 -10.57
CA SER A 70 18.06 5.98 -11.39
C SER A 70 17.75 5.79 -12.88
N VAL A 71 16.52 6.03 -13.31
CA VAL A 71 16.09 6.00 -14.72
C VAL A 71 15.59 7.38 -15.13
N SER A 72 15.44 7.58 -16.44
CA SER A 72 14.83 8.79 -16.99
C SER A 72 13.32 8.85 -16.67
N GLU A 73 12.75 10.04 -16.63
CA GLU A 73 11.33 10.26 -16.29
C GLU A 73 10.37 9.76 -17.38
N ASP A 74 10.86 9.52 -18.60
CA ASP A 74 10.08 9.04 -19.75
C ASP A 74 9.91 7.50 -19.81
N VAL A 75 10.48 6.77 -18.84
CA VAL A 75 10.28 5.33 -18.72
C VAL A 75 9.49 4.96 -17.47
N HIS A 76 8.66 3.93 -17.57
CA HIS A 76 7.79 3.48 -16.48
C HIS A 76 8.05 2.02 -16.14
N VAL A 77 7.94 1.66 -14.87
CA VAL A 77 8.08 0.27 -14.44
C VAL A 77 6.95 -0.56 -15.06
N HIS A 78 7.29 -1.72 -15.60
CA HIS A 78 6.31 -2.67 -16.13
C HIS A 78 6.44 -4.08 -15.52
N SER A 79 7.57 -4.39 -14.87
CA SER A 79 7.77 -5.64 -14.18
C SER A 79 8.83 -5.52 -13.08
N LEU A 80 8.68 -6.36 -12.06
CA LEU A 80 9.61 -6.47 -10.95
C LEU A 80 9.64 -7.91 -10.44
N HIS A 81 10.84 -8.41 -10.17
CA HIS A 81 11.07 -9.71 -9.52
C HIS A 81 11.93 -9.49 -8.29
N CYS A 82 11.60 -10.18 -7.19
CA CYS A 82 12.34 -10.00 -5.95
C CYS A 82 12.40 -11.26 -5.08
N TYR A 83 13.39 -11.26 -4.19
CA TYR A 83 13.56 -12.29 -3.18
C TYR A 83 13.83 -11.65 -1.82
N PHE A 84 13.13 -12.14 -0.79
CA PHE A 84 13.44 -11.86 0.61
C PHE A 84 14.50 -12.85 1.07
N VAL A 85 15.71 -12.34 1.34
CA VAL A 85 16.87 -13.17 1.67
C VAL A 85 17.00 -13.37 3.17
N ARG A 86 16.71 -12.33 3.97
CA ARG A 86 16.81 -12.35 5.43
C ARG A 86 15.71 -11.50 6.06
N ALA A 87 15.37 -11.82 7.31
CA ALA A 87 14.50 -10.95 8.10
C ALA A 87 15.24 -9.64 8.42
N GLY A 88 14.62 -8.50 8.10
CA GLY A 88 15.19 -7.20 8.43
C GLY A 88 14.88 -6.78 9.87
N ASP A 89 15.82 -6.03 10.47
CA ASP A 89 15.69 -5.43 11.79
C ASP A 89 15.01 -4.05 11.69
N PRO A 90 13.83 -3.85 12.30
CA PRO A 90 13.14 -2.56 12.29
C PRO A 90 13.90 -1.40 12.96
N LYS A 91 14.89 -1.70 13.80
CA LYS A 91 15.67 -0.69 14.52
C LYS A 91 16.84 -0.13 13.70
N VAL A 92 17.09 -0.72 12.53
CA VAL A 92 18.26 -0.43 11.72
C VAL A 92 17.82 0.13 10.36
N PRO A 93 18.37 1.27 9.90
CA PRO A 93 18.10 1.77 8.56
C PRO A 93 18.47 0.74 7.48
N VAL A 94 17.71 0.71 6.39
CA VAL A 94 17.99 -0.15 5.22
C VAL A 94 18.67 0.71 4.16
N LEU A 95 19.81 0.24 3.66
CA LEU A 95 20.49 0.84 2.52
C LEU A 95 20.02 0.16 1.23
N TYR A 96 19.60 0.94 0.26
CA TYR A 96 19.22 0.49 -1.07
C TYR A 96 20.32 0.86 -2.04
N GLN A 97 21.05 -0.15 -2.53
CA GLN A 97 22.09 -0.02 -3.53
C GLN A 97 21.51 -0.38 -4.87
N VAL A 98 21.55 0.54 -5.81
CA VAL A 98 21.06 0.36 -7.18
C VAL A 98 22.24 0.10 -8.11
N GLU A 99 22.07 -0.87 -8.99
CA GLU A 99 23.00 -1.19 -10.05
C GLU A 99 22.28 -1.01 -11.40
N ARG A 100 22.86 -0.19 -12.28
CA ARG A 100 22.34 0.04 -13.63
C ARG A 100 22.70 -1.11 -14.56
N THR A 101 21.98 -2.23 -14.42
CA THR A 101 22.21 -3.45 -15.20
C THR A 101 22.12 -3.20 -16.71
N ARG A 102 21.20 -2.35 -17.17
CA ARG A 102 21.09 -1.95 -18.58
C ARG A 102 20.40 -0.60 -18.73
N THR A 103 20.89 0.24 -19.64
CA THR A 103 20.18 1.43 -20.13
C THR A 103 20.14 1.36 -21.66
N GLY A 104 18.98 1.05 -22.20
CA GLY A 104 18.71 1.02 -23.64
C GLY A 104 17.76 2.13 -24.07
N SER A 105 17.48 2.22 -25.37
CA SER A 105 16.55 3.23 -25.93
C SER A 105 15.11 3.04 -25.48
N SER A 106 14.63 1.79 -25.41
CA SER A 106 13.23 1.49 -25.04
C SER A 106 13.09 0.83 -23.68
N PHE A 107 14.17 0.22 -23.17
CA PHE A 107 14.15 -0.54 -21.91
C PHE A 107 15.34 -0.19 -21.02
N SER A 108 15.07 -0.04 -19.73
CA SER A 108 16.08 0.09 -18.68
C SER A 108 15.86 -0.97 -17.61
N VAL A 109 16.93 -1.60 -17.15
CA VAL A 109 16.91 -2.60 -16.08
C VAL A 109 17.75 -2.12 -14.92
N ARG A 110 17.20 -2.21 -13.71
CA ARG A 110 17.86 -1.87 -12.45
C ARG A 110 17.84 -3.06 -11.51
N SER A 111 19.00 -3.40 -10.97
CA SER A 111 19.13 -4.38 -9.89
C SER A 111 19.28 -3.63 -8.57
N VAL A 112 18.49 -3.96 -7.56
CA VAL A 112 18.50 -3.29 -6.26
C VAL A 112 18.81 -4.30 -5.16
N LYS A 113 19.76 -3.96 -4.30
CA LYS A 113 20.06 -4.72 -3.07
C LYS A 113 19.67 -3.86 -1.87
N ALA A 114 18.78 -4.38 -1.03
CA ALA A 114 18.50 -3.79 0.28
C ALA A 114 19.39 -4.46 1.33
N VAL A 115 20.18 -3.67 2.06
CA VAL A 115 21.29 -4.13 2.90
C VAL A 115 21.11 -3.61 4.32
N GLN A 116 21.32 -4.50 5.30
CA GLN A 116 21.48 -4.18 6.72
C GLN A 116 22.69 -4.92 7.27
N HIS A 117 23.48 -4.28 8.15
CA HIS A 117 24.70 -4.86 8.72
C HIS A 117 25.66 -5.45 7.67
N GLY A 118 25.76 -4.81 6.49
CA GLY A 118 26.58 -5.29 5.37
C GLY A 118 26.06 -6.56 4.69
N LYS A 119 24.85 -7.05 5.03
CA LYS A 119 24.25 -8.26 4.45
C LYS A 119 22.97 -7.93 3.70
N PRO A 120 22.75 -8.50 2.50
CA PRO A 120 21.50 -8.31 1.78
C PRO A 120 20.34 -8.97 2.55
N ILE A 121 19.29 -8.20 2.79
CA ILE A 121 18.01 -8.68 3.33
C ILE A 121 16.98 -8.90 2.23
N PHE A 122 17.12 -8.19 1.11
CA PHE A 122 16.22 -8.25 -0.03
C PHE A 122 17.01 -7.93 -1.31
N ILE A 123 16.64 -8.59 -2.40
CA ILE A 123 17.17 -8.33 -3.73
C ILE A 123 16.02 -8.20 -4.72
N CYS A 124 16.16 -7.31 -5.69
CA CYS A 124 15.13 -6.99 -6.67
C CYS A 124 15.75 -6.69 -8.03
N GLN A 125 15.06 -7.07 -9.10
CA GLN A 125 15.30 -6.57 -10.44
C GLN A 125 14.02 -5.95 -10.97
N ALA A 126 14.10 -4.70 -11.42
CA ALA A 126 12.99 -3.95 -11.97
C ALA A 126 13.31 -3.58 -13.43
N SER A 127 12.33 -3.75 -14.30
CA SER A 127 12.40 -3.38 -15.71
C SER A 127 11.45 -2.23 -15.99
N PHE A 128 11.97 -1.25 -16.72
CA PHE A 128 11.32 -0.01 -17.10
C PHE A 128 11.25 0.06 -18.62
N GLN A 129 10.14 0.58 -19.14
CA GLN A 129 9.87 0.71 -20.56
C GLN A 129 9.33 2.09 -20.87
N GLN A 130 9.74 2.67 -21.99
CA GLN A 130 9.13 3.89 -22.51
C GLN A 130 7.68 3.62 -22.92
N ALA A 131 6.78 4.57 -22.66
CA ALA A 131 5.39 4.45 -23.12
C ALA A 131 5.33 4.38 -24.66
N GLN A 132 4.76 3.31 -25.19
CA GLN A 132 4.67 3.06 -26.64
C GLN A 132 3.31 2.44 -26.97
N PRO A 133 2.70 2.79 -28.12
CA PRO A 133 1.45 2.17 -28.56
C PRO A 133 1.63 0.65 -28.74
N SER A 134 0.74 -0.13 -28.14
CA SER A 134 0.65 -1.57 -28.39
C SER A 134 -0.26 -1.82 -29.59
N PRO A 135 0.13 -2.67 -30.55
CA PRO A 135 -0.75 -3.07 -31.65
C PRO A 135 -1.89 -4.01 -31.20
N MET A 136 -1.81 -4.54 -29.97
CA MET A 136 -2.80 -5.47 -29.42
C MET A 136 -3.17 -5.07 -27.99
N GLN A 137 -4.46 -5.13 -27.69
CA GLN A 137 -4.99 -4.92 -26.34
C GLN A 137 -5.97 -6.05 -26.03
N HIS A 138 -5.66 -6.82 -24.99
CA HIS A 138 -6.55 -7.86 -24.47
C HIS A 138 -6.25 -8.08 -22.98
N GLN A 139 -7.28 -8.46 -22.22
CA GLN A 139 -7.16 -8.84 -20.82
C GLN A 139 -8.21 -9.91 -20.50
N PHE A 140 -8.03 -10.62 -19.38
CA PHE A 140 -9.09 -11.49 -18.86
C PHE A 140 -10.24 -10.64 -18.32
N SER A 141 -11.46 -11.18 -18.37
CA SER A 141 -12.62 -10.56 -17.73
C SER A 141 -12.44 -10.55 -16.21
N MET A 142 -12.87 -9.46 -15.57
CA MET A 142 -12.92 -9.36 -14.11
C MET A 142 -13.85 -10.46 -13.55
N PRO A 143 -13.45 -11.19 -12.49
CA PRO A 143 -14.31 -12.20 -11.90
C PRO A 143 -15.54 -11.56 -11.24
N THR A 144 -16.69 -12.25 -11.30
CA THR A 144 -17.90 -11.83 -10.59
C THR A 144 -17.71 -11.95 -9.08
N VAL A 145 -17.77 -10.81 -8.38
CA VAL A 145 -17.71 -10.70 -6.92
C VAL A 145 -18.72 -9.63 -6.45
N PRO A 146 -19.21 -9.69 -5.20
CA PRO A 146 -20.03 -8.63 -4.63
C PRO A 146 -19.32 -7.27 -4.69
N PRO A 147 -20.07 -6.17 -4.90
CA PRO A 147 -19.51 -4.83 -4.90
C PRO A 147 -19.04 -4.44 -3.49
N PRO A 148 -18.08 -3.50 -3.37
CA PRO A 148 -17.47 -3.16 -2.08
C PRO A 148 -18.45 -2.56 -1.06
N GLU A 149 -19.57 -1.99 -1.50
CA GLU A 149 -20.63 -1.43 -0.65
C GLU A 149 -21.39 -2.52 0.13
N GLU A 150 -21.43 -3.76 -0.40
CA GLU A 150 -22.09 -4.91 0.23
C GLU A 150 -21.18 -5.66 1.22
N LEU A 151 -19.90 -5.28 1.31
CA LEU A 151 -18.90 -5.97 2.12
C LEU A 151 -18.59 -5.21 3.42
N LEU A 152 -18.34 -5.97 4.48
CA LEU A 152 -17.87 -5.45 5.75
C LEU A 152 -16.45 -4.88 5.58
N ASP A 153 -16.22 -3.72 6.19
CA ASP A 153 -14.87 -3.22 6.39
C ASP A 153 -14.12 -4.02 7.47
N CYS A 154 -12.81 -3.82 7.54
CA CYS A 154 -11.95 -4.52 8.49
C CYS A 154 -12.32 -4.23 9.94
N GLU A 155 -12.76 -3.01 10.27
CA GLU A 155 -13.09 -2.61 11.64
C GLU A 155 -14.33 -3.37 12.13
N THR A 156 -15.39 -3.38 11.34
CA THR A 156 -16.63 -4.12 11.59
C THR A 156 -16.37 -5.63 11.68
N LEU A 157 -15.50 -6.15 10.82
CA LEU A 157 -15.12 -7.56 10.84
C LEU A 157 -14.32 -7.94 12.09
N ILE A 158 -13.39 -7.07 12.53
CA ILE A 158 -12.65 -7.23 13.78
C ILE A 158 -13.62 -7.26 14.97
N ASP A 159 -14.55 -6.30 15.03
CA ASP A 159 -15.57 -6.24 16.09
C ASP A 159 -16.41 -7.51 16.13
N GLN A 160 -16.82 -8.04 14.97
CA GLN A 160 -17.56 -9.29 14.89
C GLN A 160 -16.73 -10.47 15.46
N TYR A 161 -15.44 -10.55 15.14
CA TYR A 161 -14.57 -11.61 15.68
C TYR A 161 -14.36 -11.47 17.19
N LEU A 162 -14.19 -10.26 17.71
CA LEU A 162 -14.00 -10.02 19.14
C LEU A 162 -15.24 -10.38 19.97
N ARG A 163 -16.43 -10.34 19.37
CA ARG A 163 -17.70 -10.78 19.99
C ARG A 163 -17.92 -12.29 19.96
N ASP A 164 -17.13 -13.05 19.17
CA ASP A 164 -17.26 -14.51 19.10
C ASP A 164 -16.72 -15.17 20.39
N PRO A 165 -17.57 -15.85 21.18
CA PRO A 165 -17.13 -16.52 22.42
C PRO A 165 -16.14 -17.67 22.17
N ASN A 166 -16.07 -18.19 20.95
CA ASN A 166 -15.16 -19.27 20.58
C ASN A 166 -13.80 -18.75 20.08
N LEU A 167 -13.56 -17.44 20.09
CA LEU A 167 -12.29 -16.87 19.66
C LEU A 167 -11.15 -17.31 20.60
N GLN A 168 -10.12 -17.91 20.03
CA GLN A 168 -8.96 -18.33 20.83
C GLN A 168 -8.28 -17.11 21.47
N LYS A 169 -7.88 -17.23 22.75
CA LYS A 169 -7.30 -16.15 23.58
C LYS A 169 -6.09 -15.42 22.99
N ARG A 170 -5.43 -15.97 21.97
CA ARG A 170 -4.28 -15.35 21.28
C ARG A 170 -4.67 -14.24 20.29
N TYR A 171 -5.90 -14.26 19.77
CA TYR A 171 -6.34 -13.35 18.71
C TYR A 171 -6.76 -11.95 19.17
N PRO A 172 -7.44 -11.75 20.33
CA PRO A 172 -7.91 -10.43 20.73
C PRO A 172 -6.82 -9.36 20.77
N LEU A 173 -5.64 -9.70 21.30
CA LEU A 173 -4.52 -8.77 21.36
C LEU A 173 -4.00 -8.36 19.98
N ALA A 174 -4.02 -9.26 19.00
CA ALA A 174 -3.60 -8.95 17.63
C ALA A 174 -4.66 -8.11 16.91
N LEU A 175 -5.94 -8.48 17.04
CA LEU A 175 -7.06 -7.77 16.43
C LEU A 175 -7.19 -6.34 16.99
N ASN A 176 -7.11 -6.17 18.31
CA ASN A 176 -7.15 -4.84 18.94
C ASN A 176 -5.98 -3.95 18.49
N ARG A 177 -4.80 -4.52 18.25
CA ARG A 177 -3.67 -3.75 17.69
C ARG A 177 -3.91 -3.32 16.25
N ILE A 178 -4.56 -4.15 15.45
CA ILE A 178 -4.91 -3.82 14.07
C ILE A 178 -6.01 -2.74 14.06
N ALA A 179 -7.05 -2.89 14.89
CA ALA A 179 -8.11 -1.90 15.03
C ALA A 179 -7.60 -0.54 15.51
N ALA A 180 -6.59 -0.52 16.37
CA ALA A 180 -5.97 0.71 16.86
C ALA A 180 -4.98 1.35 15.86
N GLN A 181 -4.75 0.75 14.69
CA GLN A 181 -3.88 1.31 13.66
C GLN A 181 -4.70 2.02 12.59
N GLU A 182 -4.41 3.30 12.35
CA GLU A 182 -4.85 3.97 11.14
C GLU A 182 -4.04 3.43 9.95
N VAL A 183 -4.65 2.50 9.21
CA VAL A 183 -4.04 1.93 8.00
C VAL A 183 -4.45 2.80 6.80
N PRO A 184 -3.50 3.28 5.98
CA PRO A 184 -3.80 4.17 4.86
C PRO A 184 -4.57 3.50 3.70
N ILE A 185 -4.67 2.17 3.75
CA ILE A 185 -5.33 1.33 2.75
C ILE A 185 -6.52 0.63 3.41
N GLU A 186 -7.70 0.82 2.84
CA GLU A 186 -8.90 0.06 3.13
C GLU A 186 -8.85 -1.27 2.40
N ILE A 187 -9.21 -2.35 3.11
CA ILE A 187 -9.30 -3.70 2.57
C ILE A 187 -10.65 -4.29 2.96
N LYS A 188 -11.42 -4.76 1.98
CA LYS A 188 -12.69 -5.47 2.21
C LYS A 188 -12.61 -6.89 1.64
N PRO A 189 -12.55 -7.93 2.50
CA PRO A 189 -12.54 -9.32 2.04
C PRO A 189 -13.91 -9.72 1.48
N VAL A 190 -13.93 -10.38 0.32
CA VAL A 190 -15.17 -10.88 -0.29
C VAL A 190 -15.75 -12.07 0.48
N ASN A 191 -14.88 -12.96 0.97
CA ASN A 191 -15.26 -14.17 1.70
C ASN A 191 -14.43 -14.31 2.98
N PRO A 192 -14.70 -13.52 4.04
CA PRO A 192 -13.96 -13.63 5.30
C PRO A 192 -14.24 -14.95 6.01
N SER A 193 -13.19 -15.63 6.46
CA SER A 193 -13.31 -16.87 7.24
C SER A 193 -13.38 -16.57 8.74
N PRO A 194 -14.26 -17.22 9.53
CA PRO A 194 -14.24 -17.08 10.98
C PRO A 194 -12.90 -17.54 11.59
N LEU A 195 -12.26 -16.68 12.38
CA LEU A 195 -10.98 -17.02 13.04
C LEU A 195 -11.12 -18.17 14.06
N SER A 196 -12.33 -18.38 14.60
CA SER A 196 -12.66 -19.48 15.51
C SER A 196 -12.77 -20.84 14.79
N GLN A 197 -13.00 -20.85 13.48
CA GLN A 197 -13.21 -22.05 12.68
C GLN A 197 -12.35 -21.98 11.41
N LEU A 198 -11.03 -22.11 11.59
CA LEU A 198 -10.10 -22.28 10.47
C LEU A 198 -10.38 -23.62 9.77
N GLN A 199 -11.30 -23.60 8.82
CA GLN A 199 -11.63 -24.74 7.97
C GLN A 199 -10.76 -24.71 6.71
N ARG A 200 -10.54 -25.88 6.12
CA ARG A 200 -9.91 -25.96 4.79
C ARG A 200 -10.85 -25.31 3.78
N MET A 201 -10.37 -24.26 3.13
CA MET A 201 -11.07 -23.56 2.05
C MET A 201 -10.32 -23.76 0.74
N GLU A 202 -10.94 -23.38 -0.38
CA GLU A 202 -10.17 -23.20 -1.62
C GLU A 202 -9.06 -22.16 -1.39
N PRO A 203 -7.87 -22.34 -1.97
CA PRO A 203 -6.76 -21.38 -1.86
C PRO A 203 -7.01 -20.16 -2.76
N LYS A 204 -8.20 -19.54 -2.63
CA LYS A 204 -8.68 -18.40 -3.39
C LYS A 204 -9.23 -17.37 -2.42
N GLN A 205 -8.64 -16.18 -2.43
CA GLN A 205 -9.10 -15.05 -1.65
C GLN A 205 -9.23 -13.83 -2.57
N MET A 206 -10.30 -13.07 -2.39
CA MET A 206 -10.57 -11.86 -3.16
C MET A 206 -10.78 -10.71 -2.17
N PHE A 207 -10.22 -9.56 -2.50
CA PHE A 207 -10.29 -8.37 -1.69
C PHE A 207 -10.57 -7.17 -2.58
N TRP A 208 -11.44 -6.28 -2.12
CA TRP A 208 -11.42 -4.90 -2.59
C TRP A 208 -10.39 -4.13 -1.80
N VAL A 209 -9.61 -3.29 -2.49
CA VAL A 209 -8.53 -2.50 -1.89
C VAL A 209 -8.67 -1.07 -2.37
N ARG A 210 -8.61 -0.11 -1.46
CA ARG A 210 -8.76 1.32 -1.78
C ARG A 210 -7.85 2.16 -0.89
N ALA A 211 -7.21 3.19 -1.44
CA ALA A 211 -6.53 4.19 -0.63
C ALA A 211 -7.57 5.03 0.14
N ARG A 212 -7.38 5.24 1.45
CA ARG A 212 -8.30 6.04 2.28
C ARG A 212 -8.15 7.55 2.05
N GLY A 213 -7.07 7.98 1.40
CA GLY A 213 -6.80 9.38 1.07
C GLY A 213 -6.32 9.55 -0.36
N TYR A 214 -6.18 10.80 -0.78
CA TYR A 214 -5.69 11.15 -2.12
C TYR A 214 -4.21 10.75 -2.28
N ILE A 215 -3.88 9.99 -3.33
CA ILE A 215 -2.51 9.50 -3.59
C ILE A 215 -1.82 10.17 -4.79
N GLY A 216 -2.48 11.15 -5.42
CA GLY A 216 -2.02 11.79 -6.64
C GLY A 216 -3.06 11.70 -7.76
N PRO A 217 -2.84 12.43 -8.86
CA PRO A 217 -3.72 12.35 -10.01
C PRO A 217 -3.68 10.94 -10.59
N GLU A 218 -4.81 10.50 -11.14
CA GLU A 218 -4.83 9.31 -11.97
C GLU A 218 -3.89 9.56 -13.15
N LEU A 219 -2.89 8.69 -13.34
CA LEU A 219 -2.06 8.74 -14.54
C LEU A 219 -3.00 8.48 -15.70
N GLU A 220 -3.28 9.50 -16.51
CA GLU A 220 -4.12 9.35 -17.70
C GLU A 220 -3.57 8.19 -18.51
N SER A 221 -4.36 7.12 -18.62
CA SER A 221 -4.04 6.04 -19.54
C SER A 221 -4.07 6.65 -20.94
N PRO A 222 -2.97 6.63 -21.71
CA PRO A 222 -3.00 7.15 -23.07
C PRO A 222 -3.92 6.25 -23.90
N GLY A 223 -5.15 6.69 -24.15
CA GLY A 223 -6.08 6.06 -25.07
C GLY A 223 -7.30 5.38 -24.44
N ALA A 224 -8.16 6.16 -23.80
CA ALA A 224 -9.59 5.85 -23.72
C ALA A 224 -10.38 7.08 -24.20
N GLN A 225 -10.14 7.49 -25.44
CA GLN A 225 -11.11 8.31 -26.18
C GLN A 225 -11.75 7.37 -27.20
N GLY A 226 -13.05 7.12 -27.02
CA GLY A 226 -13.90 6.49 -28.01
C GLY A 226 -14.24 7.43 -29.16
#